data_AF-A0A7X6HVN3-F1
#
_entry.id   AF-A0A7X6HVN3-F1
#
_cell.length_a   1.000
_cell.length_b   1.000
_cell.length_c   1.000
_cell.angle_alpha   90.00
_cell.angle_beta   90.00
_cell.angle_gamma   90.00
#
_symmetry.space_group_name_H-M   'P 1'
#
loop_
_entity.id
_entity.type
_entity.pdbx_description
1 polymer ?
#
loop_
_entity_poly.entity_id
_entity_poly.type
_entity_poly.pdbx_seq_one_letter_code
_entity_poly.pdbx_strand_id
1 'polypeptide(L)'
;MADENAEETYDNFEKQAADQAANLVEQLLAALPEPETRNKPDGGLNPVEAARRQPAPQPGFDGTIASFAVNHDVLVPGLYLSRQDGDIATYDLRLVKPNQGGYFSMAAGHSLEHLLATWLRSSAYGRQVVYVGPMGCRTGFYILLRGMKQAAAVSLIREALQAAAAYNGAVPGTASTAECGHVAEHDPAGARQLAETAAALLKDWTAADLVYPA
;
A
#
# COMPACT_ATOMS: atom_id res chain seq x y z
N MET A 1 -14.60 -52.44 -2.43
CA MET A 1 -15.50 -51.82 -3.42
C MET A 1 -16.37 -50.76 -2.76
N ALA A 2 -15.75 -49.85 -2.01
CA ALA A 2 -16.29 -48.53 -1.73
C ALA A 2 -15.26 -47.55 -2.33
N ASP A 3 -15.69 -46.34 -2.70
CA ASP A 3 -14.89 -45.24 -3.27
C ASP A 3 -14.50 -45.31 -4.74
N GLU A 4 -15.48 -45.26 -5.64
CA GLU A 4 -15.33 -44.56 -6.93
C GLU A 4 -16.49 -43.58 -7.12
N ASN A 5 -17.72 -44.00 -6.76
CA ASN A 5 -18.92 -43.14 -6.83
C ASN A 5 -18.93 -41.94 -5.86
N ALA A 6 -18.23 -42.00 -4.72
CA ALA A 6 -18.21 -40.89 -3.75
C ALA A 6 -17.29 -39.76 -4.21
N GLU A 7 -16.17 -40.11 -4.84
CA GLU A 7 -15.19 -39.17 -5.41
C GLU A 7 -15.78 -38.46 -6.63
N GLU A 8 -16.42 -39.20 -7.54
CA GLU A 8 -17.11 -38.63 -8.71
C GLU A 8 -18.29 -37.72 -8.30
N THR A 9 -18.98 -38.03 -7.20
CA THR A 9 -20.05 -37.18 -6.68
C THR A 9 -19.50 -35.88 -6.10
N TYR A 10 -18.38 -35.94 -5.37
CA TYR A 10 -17.74 -34.76 -4.77
C TYR A 10 -17.18 -33.81 -5.83
N ASP A 11 -16.50 -34.35 -6.86
CA ASP A 11 -15.99 -33.58 -7.99
C ASP A 11 -17.11 -32.86 -8.76
N ASN A 12 -18.27 -33.51 -8.91
CA ASN A 12 -19.43 -32.90 -9.55
C ASN A 12 -20.03 -31.76 -8.71
N PHE A 13 -20.01 -31.86 -7.37
CA PHE A 13 -20.45 -30.79 -6.49
C PHE A 13 -19.50 -29.57 -6.54
N GLU A 14 -18.19 -29.79 -6.50
CA GLU A 14 -17.21 -28.69 -6.60
C GLU A 14 -17.32 -27.96 -7.93
N LYS A 15 -17.46 -28.71 -9.03
CA LYS A 15 -17.64 -28.13 -10.36
C LYS A 15 -18.92 -27.30 -10.46
N GLN A 16 -20.04 -27.81 -9.94
CA GLN A 16 -21.30 -27.10 -9.94
C GLN A 16 -21.26 -25.82 -9.10
N ALA A 17 -20.55 -25.84 -7.96
CA ALA A 17 -20.34 -24.66 -7.13
C ALA A 17 -19.46 -23.61 -7.84
N ALA A 18 -18.41 -24.04 -8.55
CA ALA A 18 -17.55 -23.14 -9.33
C ALA A 18 -18.31 -22.50 -10.49
N ASP A 19 -19.13 -23.27 -11.22
CA ASP A 19 -19.96 -22.77 -12.33
C ASP A 19 -21.02 -21.77 -11.82
N GLN A 20 -21.63 -22.03 -10.66
CA GLN A 20 -22.55 -21.10 -10.02
C GLN A 20 -21.87 -19.80 -9.58
N ALA A 21 -20.67 -19.88 -9.00
CA ALA A 21 -19.89 -18.71 -8.61
C ALA A 21 -19.49 -17.86 -9.83
N ALA A 22 -19.06 -18.49 -10.92
CA ALA A 22 -18.72 -17.81 -12.17
C ALA A 22 -19.92 -17.04 -12.74
N ASN A 23 -21.09 -17.67 -12.82
CA ASN A 23 -22.32 -17.02 -13.28
C ASN A 23 -22.74 -15.85 -12.38
N LEU A 24 -22.59 -15.98 -11.06
CA LEU A 24 -22.86 -14.88 -10.13
C LEU A 24 -21.91 -13.69 -10.35
N VAL A 25 -20.62 -13.97 -10.58
CA VAL A 25 -19.63 -12.92 -10.90
C VAL A 25 -20.00 -12.19 -12.19
N GLU A 26 -20.39 -12.91 -13.25
CA GLU A 26 -20.82 -12.30 -14.51
C GLU A 26 -22.06 -11.41 -14.33
N GLN A 27 -23.06 -11.87 -13.58
CA GLN A 27 -24.25 -11.09 -13.27
C GLN A 27 -23.94 -9.83 -12.47
N LEU A 28 -23.03 -9.91 -11.50
CA LEU A 28 -22.58 -8.76 -10.71
C LEU A 28 -21.82 -7.75 -11.57
N LEU A 29 -20.93 -8.22 -12.46
CA LEU A 29 -20.19 -7.36 -13.38
C LEU A 29 -21.12 -6.64 -14.37
N ALA A 30 -22.13 -7.33 -14.91
CA ALA A 30 -23.12 -6.74 -15.80
C ALA A 30 -24.03 -5.71 -15.11
N ALA A 31 -24.17 -5.78 -13.79
CA ALA A 31 -24.93 -4.83 -12.99
C ALA A 31 -24.11 -3.60 -12.55
N LEU A 32 -22.78 -3.59 -12.76
CA LEU A 32 -21.97 -2.42 -12.48
C LEU A 32 -22.27 -1.31 -13.51
N PRO A 33 -22.47 -0.05 -13.08
CA PRO A 33 -22.67 1.05 -14.01
C PRO A 33 -21.40 1.30 -14.85
N GLU A 34 -21.59 1.66 -16.12
CA GLU A 34 -20.50 2.04 -17.04
C GLU A 34 -19.59 3.12 -16.41
N PRO A 35 -18.26 3.01 -16.57
CA PRO A 35 -17.28 3.77 -15.80
C PRO A 35 -17.27 5.29 -16.05
N GLU A 36 -18.03 5.81 -17.02
CA GLU A 36 -17.90 7.19 -17.50
C GLU A 36 -18.75 8.27 -16.81
N THR A 37 -19.45 7.98 -15.71
CA THR A 37 -20.23 9.03 -15.01
C THR A 37 -19.61 9.55 -13.71
N ARG A 38 -18.39 9.11 -13.35
CA ARG A 38 -17.77 9.49 -12.08
C ARG A 38 -17.07 10.86 -12.16
N ASN A 39 -17.75 11.88 -11.61
CA ASN A 39 -17.22 13.15 -11.12
C ASN A 39 -16.60 14.12 -12.16
N LYS A 40 -17.43 14.98 -12.74
CA LYS A 40 -16.99 16.36 -13.00
C LYS A 40 -17.19 17.15 -11.71
N PRO A 41 -16.16 17.75 -11.10
CA PRO A 41 -16.35 18.56 -9.91
C PRO A 41 -17.24 19.77 -10.24
N ASP A 42 -18.24 20.00 -9.40
CA ASP A 42 -19.12 21.16 -9.50
C ASP A 42 -18.29 22.46 -9.46
N GLY A 43 -18.45 23.30 -10.48
CA GLY A 43 -18.12 24.73 -10.37
C GLY A 43 -16.67 25.16 -10.63
N GLY A 44 -15.80 24.33 -11.23
CA GLY A 44 -14.48 24.78 -11.71
C GLY A 44 -13.45 25.10 -10.61
N LEU A 45 -13.72 24.74 -9.36
CA LEU A 45 -12.74 24.78 -8.28
C LEU A 45 -11.69 23.68 -8.45
N ASN A 46 -10.47 23.91 -7.95
CA ASN A 46 -9.49 22.83 -7.92
C ASN A 46 -9.94 21.73 -6.93
N PRO A 47 -9.55 20.46 -7.13
CA PRO A 47 -10.02 19.35 -6.29
C PRO A 47 -9.72 19.49 -4.79
N VAL A 48 -8.66 20.22 -4.41
CA VAL A 48 -8.28 20.44 -3.00
C VAL A 48 -9.22 21.46 -2.34
N GLU A 49 -9.53 22.55 -3.04
CA GLU A 49 -10.50 23.56 -2.59
C GLU A 49 -11.91 22.97 -2.45
N ALA A 50 -12.29 22.08 -3.38
CA ALA A 50 -13.55 21.36 -3.31
C ALA A 50 -13.60 20.41 -2.09
N ALA A 51 -12.51 19.67 -1.82
CA ALA A 51 -12.43 18.75 -0.68
C ALA A 51 -12.56 19.45 0.69
N ARG A 52 -12.01 20.67 0.84
CA ARG A 52 -12.12 21.46 2.08
C ARG A 52 -13.56 21.87 2.42
N ARG A 53 -14.49 21.79 1.47
CA ARG A 53 -15.90 22.13 1.66
C ARG A 53 -16.78 20.93 1.95
N GLN A 54 -16.21 19.72 2.05
CA GLN A 54 -17.01 18.53 2.34
C GLN A 54 -17.73 18.67 3.69
N PRO A 55 -18.99 18.25 3.79
CA PRO A 55 -19.73 18.28 5.03
C PRO A 55 -19.08 17.36 6.08
N ALA A 56 -19.39 17.62 7.35
CA ALA A 56 -18.90 16.80 8.46
C ALA A 56 -19.22 15.30 8.22
N PRO A 57 -18.35 14.38 8.70
CA PRO A 57 -18.56 12.95 8.53
C PRO A 57 -19.91 12.49 9.10
N GLN A 58 -20.48 11.46 8.48
CA GLN A 58 -21.78 10.90 8.87
C GLN A 58 -21.75 10.36 10.31
N PRO A 59 -22.88 10.41 11.06
CA PRO A 59 -22.98 9.83 12.39
C PRO A 59 -22.61 8.33 12.39
N GLY A 60 -21.83 7.89 13.37
CA GLY A 60 -21.33 6.50 13.47
C GLY A 60 -19.86 6.32 13.06
N PHE A 61 -19.23 7.37 12.53
CA PHE A 61 -17.78 7.45 12.35
C PHE A 61 -17.20 8.23 13.53
N ASP A 62 -16.51 7.56 14.46
CA ASP A 62 -15.98 8.17 15.68
C ASP A 62 -14.72 9.03 15.46
N GLY A 63 -14.24 9.12 14.21
CA GLY A 63 -13.12 9.99 13.83
C GLY A 63 -11.75 9.52 14.32
N THR A 64 -11.62 8.28 14.80
CA THR A 64 -10.41 7.80 15.49
C THR A 64 -9.32 7.23 14.56
N ILE A 65 -9.42 7.43 13.24
CA ILE A 65 -8.39 6.95 12.32
C ILE A 65 -7.18 7.88 12.41
N ALA A 66 -6.07 7.36 12.95
CA ALA A 66 -4.87 8.15 13.24
C ALA A 66 -4.36 8.98 12.03
N SER A 67 -4.40 8.42 10.82
CA SER A 67 -3.98 9.15 9.62
C SER A 67 -4.90 10.32 9.27
N PHE A 68 -6.16 10.31 9.68
CA PHE A 68 -7.11 11.40 9.41
C PHE A 68 -6.95 12.56 10.40
N ALA A 69 -6.33 12.30 11.56
CA ALA A 69 -5.99 13.33 12.55
C ALA A 69 -4.69 14.09 12.23
N VAL A 70 -3.89 13.61 11.27
CA VAL A 70 -2.64 14.27 10.85
C VAL A 70 -2.96 15.45 9.93
N ASN A 71 -2.38 16.62 10.22
CA ASN A 71 -2.49 17.78 9.35
C ASN A 71 -1.61 17.62 8.09
N HIS A 72 -2.24 17.23 6.99
CA HIS A 72 -1.56 17.02 5.71
C HIS A 72 -1.11 18.31 5.01
N ASP A 73 -1.56 19.49 5.45
CA ASP A 73 -1.11 20.77 4.89
C ASP A 73 0.34 21.11 5.31
N VAL A 74 0.77 20.62 6.49
CA VAL A 74 2.12 20.84 7.04
C VAL A 74 3.02 19.60 6.94
N LEU A 75 2.45 18.43 6.62
CA LEU A 75 3.20 17.19 6.47
C LEU A 75 4.22 17.28 5.31
N VAL A 76 5.44 16.84 5.57
CA VAL A 76 6.54 16.79 4.61
C VAL A 76 6.99 15.34 4.38
N PRO A 77 7.76 15.05 3.31
CA PRO A 77 8.40 13.75 3.16
C PRO A 77 9.22 13.40 4.41
N GLY A 78 9.15 12.14 4.85
CA GLY A 78 9.81 11.68 6.07
C GLY A 78 9.36 10.27 6.48
N LEU A 79 9.78 9.86 7.67
CA LEU A 79 9.33 8.62 8.31
C LEU A 79 8.73 8.95 9.67
N TYR A 80 7.46 8.59 9.89
CA TYR A 80 6.73 8.93 11.10
C TYR A 80 6.13 7.69 11.75
N LEU A 81 6.08 7.67 13.08
CA LEU A 81 5.29 6.67 13.81
C LEU A 81 3.82 7.09 13.74
N SER A 82 3.04 6.39 12.92
CA SER A 82 1.63 6.73 12.72
C SER A 82 0.74 6.31 13.88
N ARG A 83 0.91 5.09 14.37
CA ARG A 83 0.13 4.53 15.49
C ARG A 83 0.82 3.29 16.07
N GLN A 84 0.42 2.94 17.30
CA GLN A 84 0.86 1.74 18.01
C GLN A 84 -0.36 0.93 18.43
N ASP A 85 -0.48 -0.30 17.92
CA ASP A 85 -1.56 -1.25 18.25
C ASP A 85 -0.96 -2.46 18.97
N GLY A 86 -0.97 -2.44 20.31
CA GLY A 86 -0.32 -3.49 21.10
C GLY A 86 1.18 -3.56 20.79
N ASP A 87 1.65 -4.70 20.26
CA ASP A 87 3.05 -4.90 19.88
C ASP A 87 3.36 -4.50 18.42
N ILE A 88 2.38 -3.99 17.66
CA ILE A 88 2.56 -3.58 16.26
C ILE A 88 2.69 -2.05 16.19
N ALA A 89 3.80 -1.59 15.62
CA ALA A 89 4.02 -0.20 15.25
C ALA A 89 3.74 -0.01 13.76
N THR A 90 2.93 0.99 13.41
CA THR A 90 2.68 1.41 12.02
C THR A 90 3.54 2.64 11.71
N TYR A 91 4.38 2.55 10.68
CA TYR A 91 5.21 3.64 10.19
C TYR A 91 4.64 4.21 8.89
N ASP A 92 4.52 5.52 8.82
CA ASP A 92 4.20 6.30 7.62
C ASP A 92 5.50 6.71 6.94
N LEU A 93 5.84 6.03 5.84
CA LEU A 93 6.93 6.43 4.96
C LEU A 93 6.38 7.39 3.92
N ARG A 94 6.52 8.69 4.17
CA ARG A 94 6.01 9.76 3.29
C ARG A 94 7.06 10.12 2.25
N LEU A 95 6.75 9.89 0.97
CA LEU A 95 7.69 10.11 -0.14
C LEU A 95 7.48 11.44 -0.86
N VAL A 96 6.25 11.94 -0.88
CA VAL A 96 5.90 13.21 -1.54
C VAL A 96 5.01 14.06 -0.66
N LYS A 97 5.06 15.37 -0.87
CA LYS A 97 4.26 16.34 -0.10
C LYS A 97 2.77 16.23 -0.47
N PRO A 98 1.87 16.01 0.50
CA PRO A 98 0.44 15.87 0.21
C PRO A 98 -0.16 17.10 -0.48
N ASN A 99 -1.11 16.86 -1.38
CA ASN A 99 -1.94 17.90 -2.04
C ASN A 99 -1.18 18.95 -2.87
N GLN A 100 0.09 18.73 -3.21
CA GLN A 100 0.91 19.65 -4.01
C GLN A 100 1.07 19.24 -5.49
N GLY A 101 0.27 18.28 -5.97
CA GLY A 101 0.31 17.82 -7.36
C GLY A 101 1.44 16.85 -7.72
N GLY A 102 2.43 16.67 -6.83
CA GLY A 102 3.45 15.63 -6.95
C GLY A 102 2.97 14.31 -6.36
N TYR A 103 2.69 13.33 -7.21
CA TYR A 103 2.31 11.96 -6.84
C TYR A 103 3.16 10.97 -7.61
N PHE A 104 3.51 9.84 -7.02
CA PHE A 104 4.16 8.78 -7.79
C PHE A 104 3.15 8.06 -8.71
N SER A 105 3.65 7.48 -9.80
CA SER A 105 2.83 6.64 -10.68
C SER A 105 2.48 5.32 -9.97
N MET A 106 1.34 4.71 -10.33
CA MET A 106 0.96 3.39 -9.80
C MET A 106 2.05 2.36 -10.07
N ALA A 107 2.59 2.33 -11.30
CA ALA A 107 3.66 1.42 -11.68
C ALA A 107 4.94 1.56 -10.85
N ALA A 108 5.36 2.79 -10.50
CA ALA A 108 6.53 3.02 -9.65
C ALA A 108 6.26 2.63 -8.20
N GLY A 109 5.08 2.98 -7.67
CA GLY A 109 4.66 2.60 -6.33
C GLY A 109 4.53 1.08 -6.16
N HIS A 110 3.94 0.40 -7.14
CA HIS A 110 3.76 -1.05 -7.16
C HIS A 110 5.10 -1.80 -7.27
N SER A 111 6.01 -1.34 -8.14
CA SER A 111 7.38 -1.88 -8.16
C SER A 111 8.11 -1.67 -6.83
N LEU A 112 7.96 -0.51 -6.20
CA LEU A 112 8.58 -0.24 -4.90
C LEU A 112 7.97 -1.10 -3.78
N GLU A 113 6.66 -1.35 -3.81
CA GLU A 113 5.99 -2.29 -2.89
C GLU A 113 6.65 -3.67 -2.92
N HIS A 114 6.82 -4.24 -4.12
CA HIS A 114 7.45 -5.55 -4.29
C HIS A 114 8.91 -5.57 -3.81
N LEU A 115 9.68 -4.53 -4.10
CA LEU A 115 11.06 -4.40 -3.65
C LEU A 115 11.16 -4.27 -2.12
N LEU A 116 10.37 -3.39 -1.51
CA LEU A 116 10.34 -3.23 -0.05
C LEU A 116 9.87 -4.51 0.64
N ALA A 117 8.82 -5.15 0.14
CA ALA A 117 8.32 -6.41 0.67
C ALA A 117 9.40 -7.48 0.67
N THR A 118 10.17 -7.57 -0.41
CA THR A 118 11.30 -8.51 -0.55
C THR A 118 12.38 -8.22 0.47
N TRP A 119 12.94 -7.00 0.49
CA TRP A 119 14.10 -6.70 1.34
C TRP A 119 13.76 -6.70 2.83
N LEU A 120 12.60 -6.18 3.21
CA LEU A 120 12.15 -6.22 4.60
C LEU A 120 11.97 -7.66 5.08
N ARG A 121 11.32 -8.53 4.29
CA ARG A 121 11.03 -9.92 4.68
C ARG A 121 12.23 -10.86 4.57
N SER A 122 13.21 -10.55 3.72
CA SER A 122 14.46 -11.30 3.63
C SER A 122 15.51 -10.89 4.67
N SER A 123 15.26 -9.84 5.46
CA SER A 123 16.16 -9.42 6.54
C SER A 123 16.17 -10.39 7.73
N ALA A 124 17.12 -10.21 8.65
CA ALA A 124 17.13 -10.91 9.94
C ALA A 124 15.85 -10.66 10.77
N TYR A 125 15.10 -9.61 10.46
CA TYR A 125 13.85 -9.23 11.11
C TYR A 125 12.60 -9.64 10.33
N GLY A 126 12.71 -10.47 9.28
CA GLY A 126 11.59 -10.77 8.38
C GLY A 126 10.31 -11.25 9.08
N ARG A 127 10.44 -12.02 10.17
CA ARG A 127 9.30 -12.50 10.99
C ARG A 127 8.58 -11.41 11.78
N GLN A 128 9.20 -10.23 11.90
CA GLN A 128 8.64 -9.05 12.56
C GLN A 128 7.96 -8.11 11.56
N VAL A 129 8.09 -8.34 10.26
CA VAL A 129 7.45 -7.53 9.21
C VAL A 129 6.03 -8.05 8.98
N VAL A 130 5.04 -7.30 9.44
CA VAL A 130 3.62 -7.66 9.29
C VAL A 130 3.15 -7.29 7.89
N TYR A 131 3.40 -6.06 7.45
CA TYR A 131 2.89 -5.53 6.20
C TYR A 131 3.76 -4.39 5.67
N VAL A 132 3.80 -4.26 4.35
CA VAL A 132 4.21 -3.05 3.64
C VAL A 132 3.26 -2.88 2.48
N GLY A 133 2.78 -1.67 2.25
CA GLY A 133 1.94 -1.39 1.08
C GLY A 133 1.71 0.10 0.83
N PRO A 134 1.38 0.45 -0.41
CA PRO A 134 1.22 1.82 -0.83
C PRO A 134 -0.04 2.45 -0.23
N MET A 135 0.03 3.74 0.08
CA MET A 135 -1.15 4.53 0.39
C MET A 135 -1.92 4.84 -0.90
N GLY A 136 -3.24 4.68 -0.88
CA GLY A 136 -4.09 4.95 -2.06
C GLY A 136 -4.02 6.39 -2.59
N CYS A 137 -3.60 7.36 -1.76
CA CYS A 137 -3.34 8.73 -2.18
C CYS A 137 -2.03 8.89 -2.99
N ARG A 138 -1.25 7.83 -3.16
CA ARG A 138 0.02 7.77 -3.92
C ARG A 138 1.09 8.74 -3.41
N THR A 139 1.15 8.88 -2.08
CA THR A 139 2.12 9.78 -1.44
C THR A 139 3.12 9.11 -0.51
N GLY A 140 2.90 7.85 -0.16
CA GLY A 140 3.75 7.12 0.77
C GLY A 140 3.34 5.67 0.89
N PHE A 141 3.93 5.00 1.89
CA PHE A 141 3.70 3.61 2.24
C PHE A 141 3.44 3.48 3.73
N TYR A 142 2.61 2.51 4.11
CA TYR A 142 2.57 2.04 5.50
C TYR A 142 3.45 0.81 5.66
N ILE A 143 4.27 0.79 6.71
CA ILE A 143 5.11 -0.36 7.10
C ILE A 143 4.76 -0.74 8.52
N LEU A 144 4.30 -1.98 8.74
CA LEU A 144 3.90 -2.47 10.06
C LEU A 144 4.94 -3.45 10.58
N LEU A 145 5.49 -3.15 11.75
CA LEU A 145 6.54 -3.94 12.39
C LEU A 145 6.11 -4.35 13.79
N ARG A 146 6.35 -5.62 14.14
CA ARG A 146 5.98 -6.22 15.42
C ARG A 146 7.16 -6.31 16.38
N GLY A 147 6.97 -5.84 17.62
CA GLY A 147 7.89 -6.06 18.73
C GLY A 147 9.28 -5.46 18.51
N MET A 148 9.38 -4.41 17.69
CA MET A 148 10.65 -3.83 17.27
C MET A 148 10.88 -2.45 17.89
N LYS A 149 12.11 -2.20 18.37
CA LYS A 149 12.52 -0.88 18.82
C LYS A 149 12.56 0.09 17.64
N GLN A 150 12.09 1.31 17.84
CA GLN A 150 12.03 2.35 16.81
C GLN A 150 13.36 2.60 16.08
N ALA A 151 14.49 2.65 16.79
CA ALA A 151 15.80 2.83 16.16
C ALA A 151 16.17 1.69 15.20
N ALA A 152 15.79 0.45 15.54
CA ALA A 152 15.98 -0.71 14.67
C ALA A 152 15.03 -0.65 13.47
N ALA A 153 13.79 -0.20 13.66
CA ALA A 153 12.83 0.00 12.57
C ALA A 153 13.32 1.05 11.56
N VAL A 154 13.80 2.21 12.02
CA VAL A 154 14.38 3.24 11.15
C VAL A 154 15.55 2.68 10.34
N SER A 155 16.44 1.94 11.00
CA SER A 155 17.61 1.32 10.32
C SER A 155 17.17 0.30 9.27
N LEU A 156 16.26 -0.61 9.62
CA LEU A 156 15.74 -1.63 8.70
C LEU A 156 15.04 -1.01 7.47
N ILE A 157 14.20 0.00 7.68
CA ILE A 157 13.48 0.69 6.58
C ILE A 157 14.49 1.41 5.67
N ARG A 158 15.49 2.10 6.24
CA ARG A 158 16.56 2.75 5.48
C ARG A 158 17.36 1.74 4.65
N GLU A 159 17.77 0.62 5.25
CA GLU A 159 18.51 -0.43 4.57
C GLU A 159 17.71 -1.04 3.41
N ALA A 160 16.41 -1.30 3.62
CA ALA A 160 15.52 -1.78 2.56
C ALA A 160 15.39 -0.78 1.40
N LEU A 161 15.31 0.53 1.69
CA LEU A 161 15.29 1.57 0.68
C LEU A 161 16.61 1.66 -0.09
N GLN A 162 17.75 1.56 0.60
CA GLN A 162 19.07 1.53 -0.04
C GLN A 162 19.22 0.30 -0.97
N ALA A 163 18.78 -0.87 -0.51
CA ALA A 163 18.79 -2.09 -1.31
C ALA A 163 17.86 -1.97 -2.54
N ALA A 164 16.66 -1.43 -2.38
CA ALA A 164 15.74 -1.16 -3.48
C ALA A 164 16.32 -0.16 -4.49
N ALA A 165 16.96 0.92 -4.02
CA ALA A 165 17.61 1.92 -4.87
C ALA A 165 18.75 1.33 -5.70
N ALA A 166 19.54 0.43 -5.12
CA ALA A 166 20.67 -0.22 -5.79
C ALA A 166 20.26 -1.39 -6.71
N TYR A 167 18.98 -1.80 -6.72
CA TYR A 167 18.55 -3.03 -7.38
C TYR A 167 18.29 -2.85 -8.88
N ASN A 168 19.08 -3.55 -9.71
CA ASN A 168 18.99 -3.50 -11.17
C ASN A 168 18.35 -4.74 -11.81
N GLY A 169 17.84 -5.69 -11.01
CA GLY A 169 17.19 -6.89 -11.53
C GLY A 169 15.71 -6.69 -11.88
N ALA A 170 15.05 -7.78 -12.29
CA ALA A 170 13.60 -7.82 -12.47
C ALA A 170 12.90 -7.72 -11.11
N VAL A 171 11.76 -7.02 -11.05
CA VAL A 171 11.01 -6.87 -9.79
C VAL A 171 10.60 -8.26 -9.27
N PRO A 172 10.89 -8.62 -8.00
CA PRO A 172 10.50 -9.93 -7.47
C PRO A 172 8.98 -10.13 -7.51
N GLY A 173 8.52 -11.37 -7.74
CA GLY A 173 7.08 -11.67 -7.81
C GLY A 173 6.40 -11.23 -9.11
N THR A 174 7.17 -10.89 -10.15
CA THR A 174 6.63 -10.52 -11.48
C THR A 174 7.00 -11.53 -12.56
N ALA A 175 7.38 -12.76 -12.19
CA ALA A 175 7.75 -13.80 -13.15
C ALA A 175 6.52 -14.43 -13.82
N SER A 176 5.34 -14.31 -13.20
CA SER A 176 4.07 -14.82 -13.74
C SER A 176 2.86 -13.99 -13.30
N THR A 177 1.77 -14.06 -14.06
CA THR A 177 0.46 -13.49 -13.67
C THR A 177 -0.17 -14.18 -12.46
N ALA A 178 0.35 -15.33 -12.04
CA ALA A 178 -0.11 -16.02 -10.84
C ALA A 178 0.46 -15.40 -9.55
N GLU A 179 1.59 -14.68 -9.64
CA GLU A 179 2.27 -14.09 -8.48
C GLU A 179 1.90 -12.62 -8.26
N CYS A 180 1.43 -11.94 -9.31
CA CYS A 180 1.06 -10.53 -9.27
C CYS A 180 -0.25 -10.30 -10.03
N GLY A 181 -1.22 -9.65 -9.38
CA GLY A 181 -2.53 -9.36 -9.96
C GLY A 181 -2.50 -8.38 -11.13
N HIS A 182 -1.40 -7.62 -11.31
CA HIS A 182 -1.23 -6.70 -12.43
C HIS A 182 0.23 -6.61 -12.90
N VAL A 183 0.78 -7.74 -13.37
CA VAL A 183 2.20 -7.87 -13.77
C VAL A 183 2.69 -6.87 -14.84
N ALA A 184 1.77 -6.31 -15.64
CA ALA A 184 2.11 -5.31 -16.65
C ALA A 184 2.34 -3.90 -16.09
N GLU A 185 1.89 -3.61 -14.87
CA GLU A 185 1.97 -2.28 -14.23
C GLU A 185 3.19 -2.18 -13.31
N HIS A 186 4.39 -2.26 -13.89
CA HIS A 186 5.65 -2.11 -13.17
C HIS A 186 6.57 -1.09 -13.82
N ASP A 187 7.14 -0.22 -12.98
CA ASP A 187 8.22 0.70 -13.36
C ASP A 187 9.41 0.55 -12.40
N PRO A 188 10.38 -0.34 -12.72
CA PRO A 188 11.55 -0.57 -11.88
C PRO A 188 12.44 0.67 -11.75
N ALA A 189 12.50 1.52 -12.78
CA ALA A 189 13.32 2.73 -12.77
C ALA A 189 12.73 3.80 -11.84
N GLY A 190 11.41 4.04 -11.94
CA GLY A 190 10.69 4.92 -11.03
C GLY A 190 10.77 4.44 -9.58
N ALA A 191 10.65 3.13 -9.33
CA ALA A 191 10.80 2.57 -7.99
C ALA A 191 12.19 2.82 -7.39
N ARG A 192 13.26 2.63 -8.17
CA ARG A 192 14.63 2.97 -7.73
C ARG A 192 14.76 4.44 -7.37
N GLN A 193 14.21 5.33 -8.20
CA GLN A 193 14.29 6.78 -7.96
C GLN A 193 13.55 7.19 -6.67
N LEU A 194 12.37 6.60 -6.42
CA LEU A 194 11.64 6.79 -5.17
C LEU A 194 12.44 6.29 -3.97
N ALA A 195 13.03 5.09 -4.08
CA ALA A 195 13.83 4.49 -3.02
C ALA A 195 15.11 5.29 -2.74
N GLU A 196 15.80 5.79 -3.77
CA GLU A 196 16.99 6.62 -3.64
C GLU A 196 16.68 7.94 -2.93
N THR A 197 15.62 8.62 -3.35
CA THR A 197 15.16 9.87 -2.73
C THR A 197 14.84 9.66 -1.25
N ALA A 198 14.11 8.58 -0.93
CA ALA A 198 13.75 8.24 0.43
C ALA A 198 14.96 7.85 1.29
N ALA A 199 15.88 7.04 0.75
CA ALA A 199 17.10 6.64 1.45
C ALA A 199 17.99 7.85 1.77
N ALA A 200 18.10 8.80 0.84
CA ALA A 200 18.84 10.04 1.04
C ALA A 200 18.20 10.92 2.11
N LEU A 201 16.86 11.09 2.07
CA LEU A 201 16.09 11.81 3.08
C LEU A 201 16.27 11.22 4.48
N LEU A 202 16.23 9.89 4.57
CA LEU A 202 16.30 9.19 5.85
C LEU A 202 17.73 8.96 6.33
N LYS A 203 18.78 9.43 5.64
CA LYS A 203 20.19 9.11 5.93
C LYS A 203 20.58 9.28 7.40
N ASP A 204 20.15 10.38 8.03
CA ASP A 204 20.49 10.73 9.40
C ASP A 204 19.28 10.63 10.35
N TRP A 205 18.16 10.07 9.89
CA TRP A 205 16.92 9.92 10.66
C TRP A 205 17.13 9.06 11.91
N THR A 206 16.50 9.43 13.01
CA THR A 206 16.56 8.72 14.28
C THR A 206 15.15 8.45 14.81
N ALA A 207 15.07 7.72 15.93
CA ALA A 207 13.79 7.52 16.61
C ALA A 207 13.15 8.84 17.08
N ALA A 208 13.96 9.87 17.36
CA ALA A 208 13.45 11.18 17.78
C ALA A 208 12.76 11.95 16.63
N ASP A 209 13.03 11.59 15.38
CA ASP A 209 12.47 12.24 14.19
C ASP A 209 11.16 11.60 13.73
N LEU A 210 10.68 10.54 14.41
CA LEU A 210 9.46 9.81 14.07
C LEU A 210 8.16 10.57 14.42
N VAL A 211 8.25 11.82 14.83
CA VAL A 211 7.10 12.63 15.26
C VAL A 211 6.57 13.42 14.08
N TYR A 212 5.25 13.44 13.89
CA TYR A 212 4.64 14.31 12.90
C TYR A 212 4.93 15.79 13.20
N PRO A 213 5.05 16.65 12.17
CA PRO A 213 5.12 18.08 12.37
C PRO A 213 3.86 18.59 13.11
N ALA A 214 4.08 19.55 14.01
CA ALA A 214 3.04 20.21 14.79
C ALA A 214 2.16 21.14 13.92
#